data_AF-Q9AXB9-F1
#
_entry.id   AF-Q9AXB9-F1
#
_cell.length_a   1.000
_cell.length_b   1.000
_cell.length_c   1.000
_cell.angle_alpha   90.00
_cell.angle_beta   90.00
_cell.angle_gamma   90.00
#
_symmetry.space_group_name_H-M   'P 1'
#
loop_
_entity.id
_entity.type
_entity.pdbx_description
1 polymer ?
#
loop_
_entity_poly.entity_id
_entity_poly.type
_entity_poly.pdbx_seq_one_letter_code
_entity_poly.pdbx_strand_id
1 'polypeptide(L)'
;MEPYPLAPPEVAEKCKKALDQSEEIKNQRNAVLNDIREVAAGTSQTEAGVGVSQQIVRGPMDYFASSKARQHTLNATWKKDERKEVCRKIGRFIYSSGLAFNSYNDPYFIPMYEEIANYGQGFQPPKMHELRTWILKVEVDDINKMMEEHKMTWEQ
;
A
#
# COMPACT_ATOMS: atom_id res chain seq x y z
N MET A 1 32.30 22.31 21.04
CA MET A 1 31.67 21.31 20.17
C MET A 1 31.91 21.77 18.75
N GLU A 2 32.71 21.06 17.97
CA GLU A 2 32.79 21.33 16.54
C GLU A 2 31.45 20.98 15.88
N PRO A 3 30.95 21.79 14.94
CA PRO A 3 29.71 21.49 14.22
C PRO A 3 29.90 20.22 13.39
N TYR A 4 28.86 19.37 13.34
CA TYR A 4 28.88 18.19 12.50
C TYR A 4 29.19 18.55 11.03
N PRO A 5 30.04 17.77 10.35
CA PRO A 5 30.36 18.03 8.96
C PRO A 5 29.08 17.97 8.12
N LEU A 6 28.82 19.06 7.38
CA LEU A 6 27.71 19.14 6.43
C LEU A 6 27.81 17.98 5.44
N ALA A 7 26.67 17.34 5.18
CA ALA A 7 26.60 16.23 4.24
C ALA A 7 27.23 16.63 2.89
N PRO A 8 28.07 15.76 2.28
CA PRO A 8 28.68 16.06 1.01
C PRO A 8 27.63 16.47 -0.03
N PRO A 9 27.90 17.49 -0.87
CA PRO A 9 26.92 18.06 -1.80
C PRO A 9 26.34 17.01 -2.75
N GLU A 10 27.11 15.97 -3.08
CA GLU A 10 26.66 14.84 -3.90
C GLU A 10 25.54 14.02 -3.23
N VAL A 11 25.60 13.82 -1.91
CA VAL A 11 24.58 13.09 -1.14
C VAL A 11 23.30 13.93 -1.06
N ALA A 12 23.43 15.23 -0.82
CA ALA A 12 22.29 16.15 -0.80
C ALA A 12 21.58 16.23 -2.17
N GLU A 13 22.35 16.21 -3.26
CA GLU A 13 21.81 16.19 -4.62
C GLU A 13 21.07 14.89 -4.94
N LYS A 14 21.64 13.74 -4.55
CA LYS A 14 20.97 12.43 -4.68
C LYS A 14 19.65 12.39 -3.89
N CYS A 15 19.63 12.92 -2.68
CA CYS A 15 18.41 13.02 -1.89
C CYS A 15 17.36 13.92 -2.54
N LYS A 16 17.75 15.08 -3.10
CA LYS A 16 16.82 15.95 -3.84
C LYS A 16 16.23 15.24 -5.07
N LYS A 17 17.08 14.61 -5.89
CA LYS A 17 16.61 13.84 -7.06
C LYS A 17 15.64 12.72 -6.68
N ALA A 18 15.88 12.04 -5.56
CA ALA A 18 14.98 10.99 -5.08
C ALA A 18 13.62 11.53 -4.63
N LEU A 19 13.58 12.74 -4.04
CA LEU A 19 12.33 13.40 -3.67
C LEU A 19 11.55 13.83 -4.92
N ASP A 20 12.22 14.46 -5.89
CA ASP A 20 11.62 14.89 -7.16
C ASP A 20 11.06 13.70 -7.94
N GLN A 21 11.82 12.60 -8.03
CA GLN A 21 11.35 11.35 -8.64
C GLN A 21 10.13 10.77 -7.90
N SER A 22 10.10 10.85 -6.57
CA SER A 22 8.95 10.39 -5.81
C SER A 22 7.70 11.25 -6.04
N GLU A 23 7.86 12.55 -6.29
CA GLU A 23 6.75 13.46 -6.58
C GLU A 23 6.21 13.25 -8.00
N GLU A 24 7.10 13.06 -8.98
CA GLU A 24 6.77 12.68 -10.35
C GLU A 24 5.95 11.37 -10.39
N ILE A 25 6.39 10.33 -9.68
CA ILE A 25 5.69 9.04 -9.61
C ILE A 25 4.30 9.17 -8.99
N LYS A 26 4.13 10.05 -7.99
CA LYS A 26 2.82 10.31 -7.38
C LYS A 26 1.89 11.02 -8.35
N ASN A 27 2.40 12.02 -9.08
CA ASN A 27 1.62 12.77 -10.06
C ASN A 27 1.17 11.88 -11.23
N GLN A 28 2.07 11.02 -11.74
CA GLN A 28 1.74 10.04 -12.77
C GLN A 28 0.68 9.04 -12.29
N ARG A 29 0.78 8.53 -11.06
CA ARG A 29 -0.25 7.66 -10.47
C ARG A 29 -1.61 8.34 -10.38
N ASN A 30 -1.65 9.61 -9.93
CA ASN A 30 -2.89 10.36 -9.81
C ASN A 30 -3.54 10.63 -11.17
N ALA A 31 -2.74 10.88 -12.21
CA ALA A 31 -3.22 11.02 -13.59
C ALA A 31 -3.87 9.72 -14.09
N VAL A 32 -3.18 8.58 -13.96
CA VAL A 32 -3.73 7.26 -14.37
C VAL A 32 -5.03 6.93 -13.62
N LEU A 33 -5.11 7.27 -12.32
CA LEU A 33 -6.32 7.06 -11.54
C LEU A 33 -7.49 7.93 -12.00
N ASN A 34 -7.22 9.16 -12.43
CA ASN A 34 -8.24 10.06 -12.98
C ASN A 34 -8.72 9.58 -14.36
N ASP A 35 -7.81 9.11 -15.22
CA ASP A 35 -8.17 8.55 -16.53
C ASP A 35 -9.08 7.31 -16.38
N ILE A 36 -8.76 6.42 -15.43
CA ILE A 36 -9.60 5.25 -15.13
C ILE A 36 -11.00 5.68 -14.64
N ARG A 37 -11.09 6.78 -13.88
CA ARG A 37 -12.36 7.32 -13.37
C ARG A 37 -13.20 7.93 -14.49
N GLU A 38 -12.58 8.63 -15.44
CA GLU A 38 -13.27 9.23 -16.59
C GLU A 38 -13.84 8.16 -17.53
N VAL A 39 -13.08 7.08 -17.79
CA VAL A 39 -13.56 5.93 -18.57
C VAL A 39 -14.76 5.23 -17.89
N ALA A 40 -14.79 5.19 -16.55
CA ALA A 40 -15.91 4.62 -15.80
C ALA A 40 -17.14 5.54 -15.78
N ALA A 41 -16.96 6.87 -15.80
CA ALA A 41 -18.05 7.85 -15.82
C ALA A 41 -18.72 7.98 -17.20
N GLY A 42 -18.05 7.57 -18.29
CA GLY A 42 -18.60 7.53 -19.64
C GLY A 42 -19.71 6.49 -19.87
N THR A 43 -20.06 5.67 -18.88
CA THR A 43 -21.11 4.65 -18.99
C THR A 43 -22.26 4.93 -18.03
N SER A 44 -23.05 5.97 -18.27
CA SER A 44 -24.44 6.10 -17.77
C SER A 44 -25.18 7.26 -18.44
N GLN A 45 -26.06 6.95 -19.40
CA GLN A 45 -27.38 7.56 -19.40
C GLN A 45 -28.40 6.46 -19.14
N THR A 46 -29.07 6.52 -18.00
CA THR A 46 -30.49 6.18 -17.83
C THR A 46 -30.93 6.69 -16.47
N GLU A 47 -32.00 7.48 -16.50
CA GLU A 47 -32.58 8.18 -15.36
C GLU A 47 -33.53 7.27 -14.55
N ALA A 48 -33.66 7.61 -13.26
CA ALA A 48 -34.79 7.35 -12.35
C ALA A 48 -35.26 5.90 -12.08
N GLY A 49 -35.30 5.53 -10.78
CA GLY A 49 -36.28 4.54 -10.29
C GLY A 49 -35.79 3.63 -9.18
N VAL A 50 -36.56 3.58 -8.10
CA VAL A 50 -36.48 2.67 -6.94
C VAL A 50 -36.18 1.22 -7.38
N GLY A 51 -35.03 0.67 -6.95
CA GLY A 51 -34.55 -0.66 -7.37
C GLY A 51 -35.02 -1.79 -6.46
N VAL A 52 -36.19 -2.36 -6.77
CA VAL A 52 -36.54 -3.75 -6.46
C VAL A 52 -35.48 -4.68 -7.06
N SER A 53 -35.03 -5.69 -6.32
CA SER A 53 -34.09 -6.71 -6.82
C SER A 53 -34.67 -7.43 -8.05
N GLN A 54 -34.28 -7.01 -9.25
CA GLN A 54 -34.52 -7.78 -10.46
C GLN A 54 -33.60 -9.00 -10.44
N GLN A 55 -34.19 -10.18 -10.31
CA GLN A 55 -33.50 -11.43 -10.65
C GLN A 55 -33.18 -11.39 -12.13
N ILE A 56 -31.89 -11.28 -12.45
CA ILE A 56 -31.38 -11.40 -13.82
C ILE A 56 -31.77 -12.80 -14.32
N VAL A 57 -32.66 -12.86 -15.31
CA VAL A 57 -33.02 -14.10 -16.00
C VAL A 57 -31.80 -14.56 -16.79
N ARG A 58 -31.09 -15.54 -16.26
CA ARG A 58 -29.89 -16.14 -16.85
C ARG A 58 -30.28 -17.10 -17.97
N GLY A 59 -29.65 -16.96 -19.14
CA GLY A 59 -29.87 -17.81 -20.28
C GLY A 59 -29.25 -19.21 -20.11
N PRO A 60 -29.58 -20.18 -20.98
CA PRO A 60 -29.07 -21.55 -20.90
C PRO A 60 -27.53 -21.64 -20.90
N MET A 61 -26.85 -20.69 -21.54
CA MET A 61 -25.39 -20.62 -21.64
C MET A 61 -24.71 -20.11 -20.34
N ASP A 62 -25.44 -19.36 -19.51
CA ASP A 62 -24.92 -18.77 -18.27
C ASP A 62 -24.73 -19.80 -17.15
N TYR A 63 -25.36 -20.97 -17.28
CA TYR A 63 -25.14 -22.10 -16.36
C TYR A 63 -23.69 -22.60 -16.43
N PHE A 64 -23.10 -22.63 -17.63
CA PHE A 64 -21.71 -23.05 -17.84
C PHE A 64 -20.71 -21.93 -17.50
N ALA A 65 -21.10 -20.67 -17.68
CA ALA A 65 -20.29 -19.52 -17.32
C ALA A 65 -20.26 -19.23 -15.80
N SER A 66 -21.21 -19.75 -15.02
CA SER A 66 -21.30 -19.50 -13.57
C SER A 66 -20.38 -20.37 -12.69
N SER A 67 -19.38 -21.02 -13.28
CA SER A 67 -18.27 -21.49 -12.45
C SER A 67 -17.66 -20.28 -11.77
N LYS A 68 -17.54 -20.32 -10.43
CA LYS A 68 -17.06 -19.23 -9.57
C LYS A 68 -15.57 -18.92 -9.78
N ALA A 69 -15.10 -18.87 -11.02
CA ALA A 69 -13.83 -18.28 -11.38
C ALA A 69 -13.97 -16.77 -11.25
N ARG A 70 -13.80 -16.26 -10.02
CA ARG A 70 -13.61 -14.83 -9.78
C ARG A 70 -12.31 -14.45 -10.47
N GLN A 71 -12.39 -14.03 -11.72
CA GLN A 71 -11.23 -13.62 -12.50
C GLN A 71 -10.55 -12.49 -11.72
N HIS A 72 -9.28 -12.69 -11.33
CA HIS A 72 -8.49 -11.64 -10.70
C HIS A 72 -8.27 -10.58 -11.78
N THR A 73 -8.97 -9.46 -11.69
CA THR A 73 -8.69 -8.31 -12.56
C THR A 73 -7.29 -7.79 -12.27
N LEU A 74 -6.57 -7.27 -13.27
CA LEU A 74 -5.22 -6.68 -13.09
C LEU A 74 -5.17 -5.64 -11.95
N ASN A 75 -6.27 -4.92 -11.75
CA ASN A 75 -6.44 -3.97 -10.65
C ASN A 75 -6.35 -4.63 -9.26
N ALA A 76 -6.72 -5.89 -9.12
CA ALA A 76 -6.74 -6.60 -7.85
C ALA A 76 -5.37 -7.17 -7.46
N THR A 77 -4.46 -7.43 -8.41
CA THR A 77 -3.06 -7.77 -8.10
C THR A 77 -2.29 -6.51 -7.72
N TRP A 78 -2.39 -5.44 -8.51
CA TRP A 78 -1.72 -4.17 -8.24
C TRP A 78 -2.08 -3.58 -6.86
N LYS A 79 -3.37 -3.59 -6.50
CA LYS A 79 -3.83 -3.12 -5.18
C LYS A 79 -3.27 -3.94 -4.02
N LYS A 80 -3.01 -5.24 -4.21
CA LYS A 80 -2.40 -6.08 -3.17
C LYS A 80 -0.94 -5.71 -2.93
N ASP A 81 -0.20 -5.46 -4.00
CA ASP A 81 1.21 -5.06 -3.92
C ASP A 81 1.35 -3.67 -3.30
N GLU A 82 0.47 -2.72 -3.67
CA GLU A 82 0.42 -1.40 -3.04
C GLU A 82 0.09 -1.50 -1.55
N ARG A 83 -0.91 -2.29 -1.16
CA ARG A 83 -1.19 -2.54 0.27
C ARG A 83 0.03 -3.12 0.97
N LYS A 84 0.69 -4.11 0.36
CA LYS A 84 1.85 -4.79 0.94
C LYS A 84 2.95 -3.77 1.25
N GLU A 85 3.26 -2.89 0.31
CA GLU A 85 4.29 -1.87 0.48
C GLU A 85 3.92 -0.84 1.57
N VAL A 86 2.68 -0.36 1.60
CA VAL A 86 2.21 0.54 2.66
C VAL A 86 2.30 -0.14 4.04
N CYS A 87 1.84 -1.39 4.14
CA CYS A 87 1.92 -2.18 5.38
C CYS A 87 3.37 -2.38 5.84
N ARG A 88 4.33 -2.56 4.92
CA ARG A 88 5.76 -2.64 5.26
C ARG A 88 6.27 -1.33 5.85
N LYS A 89 5.94 -0.18 5.25
CA LYS A 89 6.34 1.14 5.77
C LYS A 89 5.77 1.40 7.17
N ILE A 90 4.51 1.01 7.41
CA ILE A 90 3.90 1.06 8.74
C ILE A 90 4.67 0.17 9.72
N GLY A 91 4.98 -1.07 9.34
CA GLY A 91 5.78 -1.98 10.16
C GLY A 91 7.14 -1.41 10.51
N ARG A 92 7.87 -0.86 9.52
CA ARG A 92 9.16 -0.19 9.72
C ARG A 92 9.07 0.94 10.74
N PHE A 93 8.04 1.79 10.64
CA PHE A 93 7.81 2.87 11.62
C PHE A 93 7.58 2.33 13.05
N ILE A 94 6.81 1.26 13.20
CA ILE A 94 6.54 0.62 14.49
C ILE A 94 7.84 0.07 15.08
N TYR A 95 8.63 -0.66 14.29
CA TYR A 95 9.86 -1.30 14.73
C TYR A 95 10.95 -0.28 15.05
N SER A 96 11.11 0.77 14.22
CA SER A 96 12.06 1.84 14.48
C SER A 96 11.72 2.63 15.74
N SER A 97 10.44 2.77 16.05
CA SER A 97 9.96 3.48 17.24
C SER A 97 9.96 2.63 18.51
N GLY A 98 10.30 1.34 18.42
CA GLY A 98 10.27 0.42 19.57
C GLY A 98 8.86 0.17 20.13
N LEU A 99 7.82 0.35 19.32
CA LEU A 99 6.44 0.15 19.77
C LEU A 99 6.18 -1.34 20.02
N ALA A 100 5.65 -1.66 21.21
CA ALA A 100 5.25 -3.01 21.53
C ALA A 100 4.11 -3.47 20.61
N PHE A 101 4.10 -4.74 20.19
CA PHE A 101 3.02 -5.28 19.36
C PHE A 101 1.65 -5.18 20.03
N ASN A 102 1.60 -5.09 21.36
CA ASN A 102 0.37 -4.89 22.11
C ASN A 102 -0.28 -3.52 21.88
N SER A 103 0.48 -2.51 21.41
CA SER A 103 -0.07 -1.18 21.08
C SER A 103 -1.10 -1.24 19.95
N TYR A 104 -1.13 -2.33 19.17
CA TYR A 104 -2.15 -2.55 18.15
C TYR A 104 -3.52 -2.95 18.74
N ASN A 105 -3.54 -3.48 19.97
CA ASN A 105 -4.76 -3.83 20.69
C ASN A 105 -5.39 -2.62 21.40
N ASP A 106 -4.77 -1.44 21.28
CA ASP A 106 -5.29 -0.21 21.85
C ASP A 106 -6.63 0.15 21.16
N PRO A 107 -7.68 0.53 21.92
CA PRO A 107 -9.00 0.82 21.37
C PRO A 107 -9.00 2.03 20.42
N TYR A 108 -8.02 2.92 20.50
CA TYR A 108 -7.86 4.08 19.62
C TYR A 108 -7.09 3.75 18.34
N PHE A 109 -6.39 2.62 18.29
CA PHE A 109 -5.59 2.24 17.14
C PHE A 109 -6.45 2.04 15.88
N ILE A 110 -7.51 1.23 15.97
CA ILE A 110 -8.38 0.95 14.83
C ILE A 110 -9.13 2.20 14.35
N PRO A 111 -9.81 2.99 15.23
CA PRO A 111 -10.48 4.22 14.82
C PRO A 111 -9.55 5.23 14.15
N MET A 112 -8.32 5.41 14.67
CA MET A 112 -7.32 6.28 14.04
C MET A 112 -7.04 5.85 12.59
N TYR A 113 -6.82 4.56 12.34
CA TYR A 113 -6.58 4.07 10.98
C TYR A 113 -7.82 4.09 10.10
N GLU A 114 -9.01 3.87 10.65
CA GLU A 114 -10.27 3.98 9.91
C GLU A 114 -10.50 5.40 9.41
N GLU A 115 -10.27 6.43 10.23
CA GLU A 115 -10.36 7.82 9.81
C GLU A 115 -9.31 8.16 8.72
N ILE A 116 -8.07 7.69 8.89
CA ILE A 116 -7.01 7.84 7.87
C ILE A 116 -7.42 7.13 6.56
N ALA A 117 -8.02 5.95 6.65
CA ALA A 117 -8.46 5.17 5.51
C ALA A 117 -9.67 5.78 4.81
N ASN A 118 -10.60 6.39 5.56
CA ASN A 118 -11.78 7.09 5.04
C ASN A 118 -11.40 8.34 4.25
N TYR A 119 -10.32 9.03 4.65
CA TYR A 119 -9.76 10.13 3.87
C TYR A 119 -9.22 9.66 2.50
N GLY A 120 -8.87 8.38 2.37
CA GLY A 120 -8.27 7.80 1.16
C GLY A 120 -9.07 6.64 0.55
N GLN A 121 -8.42 5.92 -0.37
CA GLN A 121 -9.01 4.76 -1.04
C GLN A 121 -9.03 3.54 -0.11
N GLY A 122 -10.02 3.45 0.79
CA GLY A 122 -10.44 2.22 1.48
C GLY A 122 -9.33 1.31 2.01
N PHE A 123 -8.24 1.91 2.52
CA PHE A 123 -7.06 1.18 2.97
C PHE A 123 -7.39 0.35 4.20
N GLN A 124 -6.92 -0.90 4.24
CA GLN A 124 -7.07 -1.77 5.39
C GLN A 124 -5.73 -1.90 6.10
N PRO A 125 -5.60 -1.40 7.35
CA PRO A 125 -4.34 -1.40 8.08
C PRO A 125 -3.79 -2.82 8.29
N PRO A 126 -2.47 -2.97 8.51
CA PRO A 126 -1.84 -4.28 8.69
C PRO A 126 -2.28 -4.88 10.00
N LYS A 127 -2.92 -6.05 10.03
CA LYS A 127 -3.33 -6.67 11.29
C LYS A 127 -2.13 -6.97 12.18
N MET A 128 -2.36 -7.03 13.49
CA MET A 128 -1.35 -7.36 14.49
C MET A 128 -0.60 -8.69 14.21
N HIS A 129 -1.30 -9.69 13.65
CA HIS A 129 -0.67 -10.94 13.17
C HIS A 129 0.24 -10.72 11.95
N GLU A 130 -0.15 -9.88 10.99
CA GLU A 130 0.66 -9.56 9.81
C GLU A 130 1.97 -8.88 10.20
N LEU A 131 1.91 -7.95 11.17
CA LEU A 131 3.09 -7.30 11.74
C LEU A 131 4.08 -8.34 12.28
N ARG A 132 3.62 -9.21 13.18
CA ARG A 132 4.47 -10.21 13.84
C ARG A 132 4.99 -11.33 12.92
N THR A 133 4.45 -11.46 11.71
CA THR A 133 4.79 -12.55 10.80
C THR A 133 5.58 -12.04 9.61
N TRP A 134 4.90 -11.89 8.47
CA TRP A 134 5.56 -11.64 7.19
C TRP A 134 6.20 -10.25 7.14
N ILE A 135 5.61 -9.24 7.80
CA ILE A 135 6.18 -7.88 7.80
C ILE A 135 7.50 -7.86 8.58
N LEU A 136 7.51 -8.43 9.79
CA LEU A 136 8.73 -8.56 10.59
C LEU A 136 9.79 -9.37 9.86
N LYS A 137 9.41 -10.51 9.27
CA LYS A 137 10.35 -11.35 8.51
C LYS A 137 11.04 -10.56 7.40
N VAL A 138 10.25 -9.87 6.58
CA VAL A 138 10.79 -9.09 5.46
C VAL A 138 11.70 -7.95 5.95
N GLU A 139 11.36 -7.30 7.05
CA GLU A 139 12.22 -6.23 7.59
C GLU A 139 13.54 -6.75 8.15
N VAL A 140 13.52 -7.90 8.82
CA VAL A 140 14.75 -8.57 9.30
C VAL A 140 15.63 -8.97 8.11
N ASP A 141 15.05 -9.51 7.05
CA ASP A 141 15.78 -9.86 5.83
C ASP A 141 16.43 -8.62 5.18
N ASP A 142 15.70 -7.50 5.11
CA ASP A 142 16.22 -6.22 4.61
C ASP A 142 17.40 -5.71 5.47
N ILE A 143 17.26 -5.72 6.79
CA ILE A 143 18.31 -5.26 7.71
C ILE A 143 19.55 -6.15 7.60
N ASN A 144 19.38 -7.47 7.56
CA ASN A 144 20.48 -8.40 7.39
C ASN A 144 21.23 -8.14 6.07
N LYS A 145 20.49 -7.88 4.99
CA LYS A 145 21.07 -7.55 3.68
C LYS A 145 21.88 -6.24 3.74
N MET A 146 21.36 -5.19 4.38
CA MET A 146 22.09 -3.93 4.57
C MET A 146 23.33 -4.11 5.44
N MET A 147 23.24 -4.97 6.46
CA MET A 147 24.35 -5.23 7.39
C MET A 147 25.47 -6.03 6.72
N GLU A 148 25.18 -6.82 5.69
CA GLU A 148 26.16 -7.69 5.05
C GLU A 148 27.35 -6.90 4.48
N GLU A 149 27.10 -5.75 3.86
CA GLU A 149 28.16 -4.85 3.38
C GLU A 149 29.07 -4.37 4.53
N HIS A 150 28.50 -4.11 5.71
CA HIS A 150 29.25 -3.68 6.88
C HIS A 150 30.05 -4.83 7.52
N LYS A 151 29.52 -6.06 7.55
CA LYS A 151 30.24 -7.21 8.12
C LYS A 151 31.53 -7.51 7.36
N MET A 152 31.53 -7.34 6.03
CA MET A 152 32.74 -7.52 5.21
C MET A 152 33.87 -6.56 5.60
N THR A 153 33.55 -5.39 6.16
CA THR A 153 34.55 -4.43 6.64
C THR A 153 35.08 -4.73 8.05
N TRP A 154 34.44 -5.65 8.80
CA TRP A 154 34.85 -6.02 10.16
C TRP A 154 35.85 -7.17 10.20
N GLU A 155 36.00 -7.91 9.10
CA GLU A 155 36.98 -8.99 8.96
C GLU A 155 38.37 -8.53 8.47
N GLN A 156 38.55 -7.21 8.24
CA GLN A 156 39.83 -6.57 7.95
C GLN A 156 40.53 -6.09 9.22
#